data_AF-A0A523UH72-F1
#
_entry.id   AF-A0A523UH72-F1
#
_cell.length_a   1.000
_cell.length_b   1.000
_cell.length_c   1.000
_cell.angle_alpha   90.00
_cell.angle_beta   90.00
_cell.angle_gamma   90.00
#
_symmetry.space_group_name_H-M   'P 1'
#
loop_
_entity.id
_entity.type
_entity.pdbx_description
1 polymer ?
#
loop_
_entity_poly.entity_id
_entity_poly.type
_entity_poly.pdbx_seq_one_letter_code
_entity_poly.pdbx_strand_id
1 'polypeptide(L)'
;MIEESLKTLQEIVKANCSRVLGKPRIGLILGSGLGGIADDVREAYTIPYNQIPHFVRSTIEGHAGEMVLGKLEGKEVCVMKG
;
A
#
# COMPACT_ATOMS: atom_id res chain seq x y z
N MET A 1 13.22 14.02 4.94
CA MET A 1 11.84 13.56 5.23
C MET A 1 11.28 12.77 4.05
N ILE A 2 10.86 13.38 2.94
CA ILE A 2 10.28 12.64 1.79
C ILE A 2 11.25 11.64 1.15
N GLU A 3 12.53 12.01 0.97
CA GLU A 3 13.54 11.15 0.34
C GLU A 3 13.76 9.84 1.11
N GLU A 4 13.71 9.91 2.44
CA GLU A 4 13.89 8.75 3.32
C GLU A 4 12.70 7.80 3.21
N SER A 5 11.46 8.33 3.29
CA SER A 5 10.24 7.55 3.06
C SER A 5 10.25 6.85 1.70
N LEU A 6 10.64 7.59 0.65
CA LEU A 6 10.68 7.08 -0.72
C LEU A 6 11.72 5.97 -0.86
N LYS A 7 12.91 6.17 -0.29
CA LYS A 7 13.98 5.16 -0.30
C LYS A 7 13.54 3.88 0.40
N THR A 8 13.00 3.98 1.61
CA THR A 8 12.51 2.81 2.36
C THR A 8 11.39 2.09 1.62
N LEU A 9 10.43 2.82 1.05
CA LEU A 9 9.35 2.22 0.26
C LEU A 9 9.89 1.49 -0.97
N GLN A 10 10.84 2.08 -1.70
CA GLN A 10 11.50 1.43 -2.84
C GLN A 10 12.25 0.16 -2.44
N GLU A 11 12.95 0.17 -1.30
CA GLU A 11 13.65 -1.00 -0.78
C GLU A 11 12.67 -2.13 -0.41
N ILE A 12 11.59 -1.81 0.31
CA ILE A 12 10.54 -2.77 0.68
C ILE A 12 9.91 -3.40 -0.58
N VAL A 13 9.52 -2.56 -1.55
CA VAL A 13 8.90 -3.02 -2.81
C VAL A 13 9.88 -3.88 -3.60
N LYS A 14 11.14 -3.48 -3.72
CA LYS A 14 12.16 -4.26 -4.44
C LYS A 14 12.40 -5.62 -3.80
N ALA A 15 12.46 -5.68 -2.47
CA ALA A 15 12.72 -6.92 -1.74
C ALA A 15 11.55 -7.91 -1.80
N ASN A 16 10.30 -7.42 -1.78
CA ASN A 16 9.13 -8.26 -1.56
C ASN A 16 8.19 -8.38 -2.77
N CYS A 17 8.21 -7.40 -3.69
CA CYS A 17 7.26 -7.33 -4.81
C CYS A 17 7.91 -7.57 -6.18
N SER A 18 9.25 -7.65 -6.29
CA SER A 18 9.98 -7.73 -7.56
C SER A 18 9.64 -8.93 -8.46
N ARG A 19 8.96 -9.95 -7.91
CA ARG A 19 8.47 -11.12 -8.65
C ARG A 19 6.96 -11.15 -8.88
N VAL A 20 6.20 -10.28 -8.21
CA VAL A 20 4.73 -10.37 -8.11
C VAL A 20 4.06 -9.18 -8.78
N LEU A 21 4.72 -8.01 -8.77
CA LEU A 21 4.19 -6.76 -9.29
C LEU A 21 5.26 -6.04 -10.11
N GLY A 22 4.88 -5.56 -11.28
CA GLY A 22 5.65 -4.59 -12.03
C GLY A 22 5.62 -3.20 -11.37
N LYS A 23 5.47 -2.16 -12.19
CA LYS A 23 5.29 -0.79 -11.71
C LYS A 23 3.79 -0.48 -11.72
N PRO A 24 3.08 -0.51 -10.58
CA PRO A 24 1.65 -0.26 -10.54
C PRO A 24 1.34 1.10 -11.18
N ARG A 25 0.37 1.10 -12.09
CA ARG A 25 -0.03 2.30 -12.84
C ARG A 25 -1.23 3.01 -12.22
N ILE A 26 -1.89 2.36 -11.26
CA ILE A 26 -3.11 2.82 -10.64
C ILE A 26 -2.85 2.97 -9.13
N GLY A 27 -3.10 4.17 -8.61
CA GLY A 27 -3.12 4.47 -7.19
C GLY A 27 -4.56 4.69 -6.72
N LEU A 28 -4.95 4.06 -5.61
CA LEU A 28 -6.26 4.19 -4.98
C LEU A 28 -6.06 4.70 -3.55
N ILE A 29 -6.74 5.77 -3.16
CA ILE A 29 -6.80 6.24 -1.77
C ILE A 29 -8.22 5.98 -1.28
N LEU A 30 -8.36 5.10 -0.30
CA LEU A 30 -9.66 4.69 0.21
C LEU A 30 -10.07 5.60 1.36
N GLY A 31 -11.24 6.24 1.24
CA GLY A 31 -11.85 6.95 2.35
C GLY A 31 -12.51 6.03 3.37
N SER A 32 -13.05 6.61 4.44
CA SER A 32 -13.75 5.88 5.50
C SER A 32 -14.85 4.96 4.96
N GLY A 33 -14.88 3.71 5.44
CA GLY A 33 -15.84 2.70 5.04
C GLY A 33 -15.52 1.96 3.72
N LEU A 34 -14.49 2.38 2.98
CA LEU A 34 -14.10 1.74 1.71
C LEU A 34 -12.98 0.70 1.86
N GLY A 35 -12.49 0.48 3.09
CA GLY A 35 -11.37 -0.42 3.37
C GLY A 35 -11.55 -1.86 2.85
N GLY A 36 -12.79 -2.33 2.69
CA GLY A 36 -13.09 -3.65 2.12
C GLY A 36 -12.58 -3.84 0.69
N ILE A 37 -12.43 -2.75 -0.09
CA ILE A 37 -11.87 -2.82 -1.46
C ILE A 37 -10.41 -3.30 -1.43
N ALA A 38 -9.66 -2.95 -0.38
CA ALA A 38 -8.28 -3.41 -0.23
C ALA A 38 -8.21 -4.92 0.07
N ASP A 39 -9.26 -5.49 0.68
CA ASP A 39 -9.33 -6.90 1.05
C ASP A 39 -9.57 -7.81 -0.19
N ASP A 40 -10.08 -7.24 -1.29
CA ASP A 40 -10.27 -7.93 -2.58
C ASP A 40 -9.01 -7.96 -3.46
N VAL A 41 -7.94 -7.27 -3.05
CA VAL A 41 -6.67 -7.24 -3.79
C VAL A 41 -5.99 -8.60 -3.72
N ARG A 42 -5.73 -9.20 -4.88
CA ARG A 42 -5.07 -10.51 -5.03
C ARG A 42 -3.58 -10.35 -5.25
N GLU A 43 -2.84 -11.44 -5.00
CA GLU A 43 -1.37 -11.43 -5.09
C GLU A 43 -0.77 -10.25 -4.29
N ALA A 44 -1.38 -9.99 -3.13
CA ALA A 44 -1.19 -8.76 -2.39
C ALA A 44 0.06 -8.82 -1.49
N TYR A 45 0.75 -7.68 -1.40
CA TYR A 45 1.73 -7.39 -0.38
C TYR A 45 1.31 -6.14 0.38
N THR A 46 1.14 -6.29 1.69
CA THR A 46 0.71 -5.20 2.57
C THR A 46 1.91 -4.61 3.30
N ILE A 47 2.05 -3.28 3.22
CA ILE A 47 3.06 -2.48 3.89
C ILE A 47 2.36 -1.63 4.96
N PRO A 48 2.53 -1.96 6.25
CA PRO A 48 2.08 -1.10 7.33
C PRO A 48 2.78 0.26 7.28
N TYR A 49 2.04 1.35 7.51
CA TYR A 49 2.60 2.71 7.48
C TYR A 49 3.73 2.92 8.49
N ASN A 50 3.74 2.20 9.60
CA ASN A 50 4.82 2.29 10.60
C ASN A 50 6.18 1.73 10.11
N GLN A 51 6.22 1.01 8.99
CA GLN A 51 7.47 0.58 8.35
C GLN A 51 8.03 1.62 7.39
N ILE A 52 7.27 2.68 7.09
CA ILE A 52 7.69 3.76 6.21
C ILE A 52 7.99 4.98 7.08
N PRO A 53 9.24 5.47 7.13
CA PRO A 53 9.59 6.67 7.88
C PRO A 53 8.66 7.84 7.53
N HIS A 54 8.27 8.62 8.54
CA HIS A 54 7.43 9.82 8.40
C HIS A 54 5.98 9.57 7.96
N PHE A 55 5.57 8.31 7.73
CA PHE A 55 4.15 8.00 7.55
C PHE A 55 3.44 7.99 8.90
N VAL A 56 2.29 8.66 8.94
CA VAL A 56 1.48 8.75 10.15
C VAL A 56 0.66 7.47 10.29
N ARG A 57 0.74 6.83 11.45
CA ARG A 57 -0.17 5.75 11.81
C ARG A 57 -1.58 6.33 11.98
N SER A 58 -2.56 5.84 11.23
CA SER A 58 -3.94 6.28 11.47
C SER A 58 -4.40 5.80 12.85
N THR A 59 -5.05 6.69 13.60
CA THR A 59 -5.65 6.42 14.91
C THR A 59 -7.17 6.30 14.83
N ILE A 60 -7.72 6.36 13.61
CA ILE A 60 -9.16 6.32 13.35
C ILE A 60 -9.60 4.86 13.17
N GLU A 61 -10.71 4.49 13.80
CA GLU A 61 -11.30 3.16 13.64
C GLU A 61 -11.72 2.94 12.17
N GLY A 62 -11.30 1.82 11.58
CA GLY A 62 -11.51 1.51 10.15
C GLY A 62 -10.41 2.01 9.21
N HIS A 63 -9.45 2.81 9.69
CA HIS A 63 -8.27 3.22 8.95
C HIS A 63 -7.08 2.35 9.36
N ALA A 64 -6.81 1.27 8.63
CA ALA A 64 -5.78 0.30 9.02
C ALA A 64 -4.36 0.92 9.05
N GLY A 65 -4.14 1.99 8.26
CA GLY A 65 -2.83 2.60 8.10
C GLY A 65 -1.90 1.69 7.30
N GLU A 66 -2.39 1.19 6.17
CA GLU A 66 -1.69 0.20 5.34
C GLU A 66 -1.66 0.61 3.87
N MET A 67 -0.60 0.22 3.18
CA MET A 67 -0.49 0.29 1.72
C MET A 67 -0.50 -1.14 1.17
N VAL A 68 -1.46 -1.45 0.31
CA VAL A 68 -1.61 -2.77 -0.31
C VAL A 68 -1.21 -2.68 -1.78
N LEU A 69 -0.23 -3.48 -2.17
CA LEU A 69 0.22 -3.59 -3.55
C LEU A 69 -0.24 -4.94 -4.09
N GLY A 70 -0.87 -4.99 -5.26
CA GLY A 70 -1.38 -6.26 -5.78
C GLY A 70 -2.19 -6.08 -7.06
N LYS A 71 -3.08 -7.04 -7.33
CA LYS A 71 -3.98 -7.01 -8.49
C LYS A 71 -5.43 -6.89 -8.05
N LEU A 72 -6.11 -5.87 -8.57
CA LEU A 72 -7.56 -5.70 -8.45
C LEU A 72 -8.16 -5.75 -9.85
N GLU A 73 -9.13 -6.64 -10.09
CA GLU A 73 -9.71 -6.88 -11.42
C GLU A 73 -8.64 -7.11 -12.52
N GLY A 74 -7.57 -7.83 -12.16
CA GLY A 74 -6.44 -8.13 -13.06
C GLY A 74 -5.53 -6.93 -13.36
N LYS A 75 -5.72 -5.78 -12.70
CA LYS A 75 -4.88 -4.58 -12.85
C LYS A 75 -3.95 -4.41 -11.66
N GLU A 76 -2.69 -4.07 -11.93
CA GLU A 76 -1.71 -3.73 -10.89
C GLU A 76 -2.09 -2.42 -10.21
N VAL A 77 -2.33 -2.48 -8.90
CA VAL A 77 -2.78 -1.36 -8.08
C VAL A 77 -1.87 -1.17 -6.86
N CYS A 78 -1.79 0.10 -6.43
CA CYS A 78 -1.34 0.48 -5.10
C CYS A 78 -2.55 1.10 -4.37
N VAL A 79 -2.95 0.51 -3.26
CA VAL A 79 -4.13 0.90 -2.49
C VAL A 79 -3.70 1.41 -1.13
N MET A 80 -4.06 2.63 -0.78
CA MET A 80 -3.84 3.21 0.53
C MET A 80 -5.11 3.04 1.37
N LYS A 81 -5.04 2.14 2.36
CA LYS A 81 -6.07 1.86 3.38
C LYS A 81 -5.75 2.68 4.64
N GLY A 82 -5.88 3.99 4.47
CA GLY A 82 -5.91 5.00 5.54
C GLY A 82 -7.35 5.44 5.64
#